data_AF-A0A4U9D810-F1
#
_entry.id   AF-A0A4U9D810-F1
#
_cell.length_a   1.000
_cell.length_b   1.000
_cell.length_c   1.000
_cell.angle_alpha   90.00
_cell.angle_beta   90.00
_cell.angle_gamma   90.00
#
_symmetry.space_group_name_H-M   'P 1'
#
loop_
_entity.id
_entity.type
_entity.pdbx_description
1 polymer ?
#
loop_
_entity_poly.entity_id
_entity_poly.type
_entity_poly.pdbx_seq_one_letter_code
_entity_poly.pdbx_strand_id
1 'polypeptide(L)'
;MLISEPIARHFDDHFFAGGLTYSGHPLAMAAIVATIDAMKEEKIVENAATIGNGVLRQGLEALAQKHAIIGEVRGRGLFQALELVSSRARKTPLAASDMAAIKGALTEAGLLAFVVENRIHVVPPCTISAEQGR
;
A
#
# COMPACT_ATOMS: atom_id res chain seq x y z
N MET A 1 21.89 11.61 3.50
CA MET A 1 20.92 12.69 3.28
C MET A 1 20.05 12.31 2.08
N LEU A 2 18.74 12.56 2.09
CA LEU A 2 17.88 12.27 0.91
C LEU A 2 18.21 13.17 -0.29
N ILE A 3 18.76 14.36 -0.02
CA ILE A 3 19.33 15.26 -1.01
C ILE A 3 20.78 14.81 -1.27
N SER A 4 21.15 14.72 -2.56
CA SER A 4 22.50 14.32 -2.94
C SER A 4 23.53 15.37 -2.49
N GLU A 5 24.72 14.90 -2.12
CA GLU A 5 25.83 15.73 -1.67
C GLU A 5 26.13 16.94 -2.59
N PRO A 6 26.19 16.80 -3.94
CA PRO A 6 26.48 17.96 -4.79
C PRO A 6 25.42 19.06 -4.72
N ILE A 7 24.16 18.69 -4.57
CA ILE A 7 23.04 19.63 -4.44
C ILE A 7 23.06 20.28 -3.06
N ALA A 8 23.32 19.51 -2.00
CA ALA A 8 23.39 20.05 -0.65
C ALA A 8 24.51 21.11 -0.54
N ARG A 9 25.70 20.80 -1.06
CA ARG A 9 26.87 21.71 -1.04
C ARG A 9 26.66 23.02 -1.79
N HIS A 10 25.83 23.03 -2.84
CA HIS A 10 25.48 24.27 -3.51
C HIS A 10 24.87 25.30 -2.56
N PHE A 11 24.14 24.85 -1.53
CA PHE A 11 23.50 25.74 -0.56
C PHE A 11 24.36 26.04 0.67
N ASP A 12 25.61 25.58 0.72
CA ASP A 12 26.57 25.99 1.75
C ASP A 12 26.96 27.47 1.57
N ASP A 13 27.03 27.92 0.31
CA ASP A 13 27.37 29.31 -0.08
C ASP A 13 26.25 30.03 -0.85
N HIS A 14 25.17 29.34 -1.24
CA HIS A 14 24.00 29.95 -1.87
C HIS A 14 22.78 29.91 -0.93
N PHE A 15 22.16 31.08 -0.69
CA PHE A 15 21.00 31.17 0.18
C PHE A 15 19.79 30.39 -0.37
N PHE A 16 19.30 29.43 0.41
CA PHE A 16 18.05 28.72 0.13
C PHE A 16 16.84 29.45 0.74
N ALA A 17 16.07 30.15 -0.09
CA ALA A 17 14.84 30.84 0.33
C ALA A 17 13.66 29.87 0.50
N GLY A 18 13.84 28.80 1.28
CA GLY A 18 12.80 27.80 1.55
C GLY A 18 12.66 27.52 3.04
N GLY A 19 11.42 27.57 3.53
CA GLY A 19 11.11 27.30 4.92
C GLY A 19 9.60 27.18 5.13
N LEU A 20 9.20 26.32 6.07
CA LEU A 20 7.83 26.17 6.53
C LEU A 20 7.82 26.34 8.04
N THR A 21 6.78 26.96 8.60
CA THR A 21 6.65 27.26 10.04
C THR A 21 6.87 26.04 10.94
N TYR A 22 6.54 24.83 10.47
CA TYR A 22 6.67 23.58 11.22
C TYR A 22 7.79 22.66 10.70
N SER A 23 8.68 23.17 9.84
CA SER A 23 9.84 22.39 9.40
C SER A 23 10.72 22.04 10.59
N GLY A 24 11.02 20.75 10.78
CA GLY A 24 11.83 20.28 11.91
C GLY A 24 11.12 20.33 13.27
N HIS A 25 9.78 20.30 13.31
CA HIS A 25 9.03 20.33 14.57
C HIS A 25 9.47 19.21 15.55
N PRO A 26 9.96 19.54 16.77
CA PRO A 26 10.58 18.56 17.66
C PRO A 26 9.69 17.36 18.02
N LEU A 27 8.40 17.58 18.26
CA LEU A 27 7.45 16.49 18.53
C LEU A 27 7.32 15.51 17.36
N ALA A 28 7.28 16.02 16.13
CA ALA A 28 7.21 15.16 14.95
C ALA A 28 8.52 14.39 14.75
N MET A 29 9.66 15.03 15.02
CA MET A 29 10.98 14.38 14.96
C MET A 29 11.08 13.21 15.96
N ALA A 30 10.61 13.39 17.20
CA ALA A 30 10.59 12.33 18.20
C ALA A 30 9.73 11.13 17.76
N ALA A 31 8.54 11.39 17.19
CA ALA A 31 7.67 10.33 16.67
C ALA A 31 8.31 9.59 15.48
N ILE A 32 9.03 10.30 14.60
CA ILE A 32 9.75 9.70 13.47
C ILE A 32 10.85 8.76 13.95
N VAL A 33 11.68 9.19 14.91
CA VAL A 33 12.75 8.35 15.46
C VAL A 33 12.16 7.09 16.09
N ALA A 34 11.15 7.23 16.94
CA ALA A 34 10.48 6.09 17.57
C ALA A 34 9.86 5.12 16.55
N THR A 35 9.25 5.64 15.47
CA THR A 35 8.69 4.81 14.39
C THR A 35 9.78 4.02 13.67
N ILE A 36 10.91 4.67 13.35
CA ILE A 36 12.04 4.01 12.68
C ILE A 36 12.64 2.92 13.57
N ASP A 37 12.76 3.16 14.87
CA ASP A 37 13.30 2.18 15.82
C ASP A 37 12.35 0.99 15.95
N ALA A 38 11.05 1.22 16.14
CA ALA A 38 10.04 0.16 16.15
C ALA A 38 10.05 -0.65 14.84
N MET A 39 10.15 0.02 13.68
CA MET A 39 10.23 -0.66 12.38
C MET A 39 11.43 -1.61 12.27
N LYS A 40 12.58 -1.25 12.85
CA LYS A 40 13.78 -2.09 12.87
C LYS A 40 13.66 -3.22 13.87
N GLU A 41 13.25 -2.92 15.11
CA GLU A 41 13.15 -3.89 16.21
C GLU A 41 12.13 -4.99 15.89
N GLU A 42 10.98 -4.60 15.34
CA GLU A 42 9.88 -5.51 14.98
C GLU A 42 10.01 -6.09 13.57
N LYS A 43 11.08 -5.74 12.82
CA LYS A 43 11.33 -6.21 11.45
C LYS A 43 10.14 -5.99 10.50
N ILE A 44 9.54 -4.80 10.59
CA ILE A 44 8.28 -4.47 9.89
C ILE A 44 8.42 -4.57 8.37
N VAL A 45 9.57 -4.17 7.82
CA VAL A 45 9.83 -4.22 6.37
C VAL A 45 9.96 -5.66 5.88
N GLU A 46 10.65 -6.50 6.65
CA GLU A 46 10.81 -7.92 6.39
C GLU A 46 9.47 -8.66 6.51
N ASN A 47 8.65 -8.32 7.50
CA ASN A 47 7.30 -8.84 7.64
C ASN A 47 6.45 -8.49 6.42
N ALA A 48 6.47 -7.23 5.99
CA ALA A 48 5.75 -6.78 4.80
C ALA A 48 6.21 -7.50 3.52
N ALA A 49 7.51 -7.76 3.38
CA ALA A 49 8.04 -8.54 2.27
C ALA A 49 7.60 -10.01 2.34
N THR A 50 7.65 -10.61 3.53
CA THR A 50 7.34 -12.04 3.76
C THR A 50 5.86 -12.33 3.55
N ILE A 51 4.98 -11.61 4.27
CA ILE A 51 3.54 -11.81 4.18
C ILE A 51 3.02 -11.33 2.83
N GLY A 52 3.46 -10.16 2.40
CA GLY A 52 2.96 -9.53 1.19
C GLY A 52 3.29 -10.28 -0.10
N ASN A 53 4.53 -10.75 -0.26
CA ASN A 53 4.93 -11.54 -1.43
C ASN A 53 4.60 -13.04 -1.29
N GLY A 54 4.34 -13.51 -0.07
CA GLY A 54 3.95 -14.89 0.21
C GLY A 54 2.44 -14.99 0.39
N VAL A 55 2.01 -15.07 1.65
CA VAL A 55 0.63 -15.37 2.08
C VAL A 55 -0.41 -14.54 1.33
N LEU A 56 -0.26 -13.21 1.34
CA LEU A 56 -1.25 -12.31 0.76
C LEU A 56 -1.32 -12.47 -0.76
N ARG A 57 -0.17 -12.45 -1.45
CA ARG A 57 -0.13 -12.61 -2.91
C ARG A 57 -0.77 -13.94 -3.33
N GLN A 58 -0.41 -15.03 -2.65
CA GLN A 58 -0.92 -16.37 -2.96
C GLN A 58 -2.44 -16.46 -2.74
N GLY A 59 -2.96 -15.88 -1.65
CA GLY A 59 -4.41 -15.81 -1.40
C GLY A 59 -5.15 -15.04 -2.49
N LEU A 60 -4.62 -13.89 -2.91
CA LEU A 60 -5.21 -13.08 -3.98
C LEU A 60 -5.16 -13.79 -5.35
N GLU A 61 -4.07 -14.49 -5.66
CA GLU A 61 -3.95 -15.29 -6.88
C GLU A 61 -4.92 -16.48 -6.87
N ALA A 62 -5.08 -17.16 -5.73
CA ALA A 62 -6.08 -18.22 -5.58
C ALA A 62 -7.51 -17.69 -5.76
N LEU A 63 -7.79 -16.49 -5.23
CA LEU A 63 -9.06 -15.81 -5.46
C LEU A 63 -9.27 -15.50 -6.95
N ALA A 64 -8.22 -15.06 -7.64
CA ALA A 64 -8.27 -14.80 -9.08
C ALA A 64 -8.50 -16.06 -9.91
N GLN A 65 -8.00 -17.21 -9.48
CA GLN A 65 -8.30 -18.50 -10.12
C GLN A 65 -9.77 -18.89 -9.95
N LYS A 66 -10.35 -18.62 -8.79
CA LYS A 66 -11.76 -18.95 -8.47
C LYS A 66 -12.77 -18.02 -9.12
N HIS A 67 -12.43 -16.73 -9.26
CA HIS A 67 -13.37 -15.71 -9.70
C HIS A 67 -12.96 -15.08 -11.03
N ALA A 68 -13.71 -15.39 -12.09
CA ALA A 68 -13.46 -14.88 -13.45
C ALA A 68 -13.47 -13.35 -13.54
N ILE A 69 -14.19 -12.67 -12.63
CA ILE A 69 -14.27 -11.21 -12.56
C ILE A 69 -12.94 -10.57 -12.16
N ILE A 70 -11.99 -11.30 -11.55
CA ILE A 70 -10.66 -10.77 -11.26
C ILE A 70 -9.82 -10.96 -12.51
N GLY A 71 -9.47 -9.87 -13.18
CA GLY A 71 -8.67 -9.88 -14.41
C GLY A 71 -7.18 -9.98 -14.14
N GLU A 72 -6.71 -9.28 -13.11
CA GLU A 72 -5.29 -9.22 -12.78
C GLU A 72 -5.09 -9.06 -11.26
N VAL A 73 -4.01 -9.66 -10.75
CA VAL A 73 -3.47 -9.40 -9.41
C VAL A 73 -2.09 -8.79 -9.61
N ARG A 74 -1.85 -7.59 -9.10
CA ARG A 74 -0.53 -6.91 -9.21
C ARG A 74 -0.16 -6.16 -7.94
N GLY A 75 1.12 -5.84 -7.79
CA GLY A 75 1.65 -5.13 -6.61
C GLY A 75 2.97 -5.70 -6.09
N ARG A 76 3.42 -5.27 -4.91
CA ARG A 76 4.64 -5.77 -4.26
C ARG A 76 4.55 -5.59 -2.75
N GLY A 77 5.08 -6.57 -2.00
CA GLY A 77 4.95 -6.57 -0.55
C GLY A 77 3.48 -6.50 -0.15
N LEU A 78 3.15 -5.68 0.84
CA LEU A 78 1.77 -5.48 1.28
C LEU A 78 0.99 -4.44 0.45
N PHE A 79 1.57 -3.89 -0.62
CA PHE A 79 0.82 -3.03 -1.53
C PHE A 79 0.36 -3.86 -2.73
N GLN A 80 -0.83 -4.46 -2.61
CA GLN A 80 -1.43 -5.31 -3.63
C GLN A 80 -2.71 -4.69 -4.19
N ALA A 81 -3.08 -5.06 -5.41
CA ALA A 81 -4.31 -4.65 -6.04
C ALA A 81 -4.93 -5.78 -6.86
N LEU A 82 -6.26 -5.88 -6.78
CA LEU A 82 -7.09 -6.68 -7.68
C LEU A 82 -7.71 -5.76 -8.72
N GLU A 83 -7.55 -6.09 -9.99
CA GLU A 83 -8.29 -5.43 -11.08
C GLU A 83 -9.48 -6.29 -11.49
N LEU A 84 -10.68 -5.72 -11.42
CA LEU A 84 -11.93 -6.40 -11.70
C LEU A 84 -12.44 -6.03 -13.10
N VAL A 85 -12.82 -7.04 -13.87
CA VAL A 85 -13.23 -6.93 -15.26
C VAL A 85 -14.45 -7.80 -15.54
N SER A 86 -15.30 -7.35 -16.45
CA SER A 86 -16.40 -8.17 -16.99
C SER A 86 -15.92 -9.13 -18.08
N SER A 87 -14.76 -8.84 -18.70
CA SER A 87 -14.11 -9.71 -19.69
C SER A 87 -12.60 -9.64 -19.58
N ARG A 88 -11.93 -10.77 -19.29
CA ARG A 88 -10.46 -10.85 -19.25
C ARG A 88 -9.81 -10.61 -20.61
N ALA A 89 -10.39 -11.20 -21.67
CA ALA A 89 -9.87 -11.08 -23.02
C ALA A 89 -9.89 -9.63 -23.53
N ARG A 90 -10.97 -8.91 -23.24
CA ARG A 90 -11.14 -7.51 -23.66
C ARG A 90 -10.63 -6.51 -22.62
N LYS A 91 -10.22 -7.00 -21.43
CA LYS A 91 -9.91 -6.20 -20.24
C LYS A 91 -10.97 -5.13 -19.96
N THR A 92 -12.24 -5.48 -20.19
CA THR A 92 -13.35 -4.52 -20.02
C THR A 92 -13.60 -4.32 -18.53
N PRO A 93 -13.45 -3.11 -17.99
CA PRO A 93 -13.65 -2.85 -16.56
C PRO A 93 -15.00 -3.34 -16.07
N LEU A 94 -15.06 -3.78 -14.81
CA LEU A 94 -16.33 -4.08 -14.16
C LEU A 94 -17.14 -2.79 -13.99
N ALA A 95 -18.47 -2.88 -14.06
CA ALA A 95 -19.34 -1.72 -13.95
C ALA A 95 -19.22 -1.06 -12.57
N ALA A 96 -19.37 0.26 -12.51
CA ALA A 96 -19.26 1.02 -11.26
C ALA A 96 -20.31 0.59 -10.22
N SER A 97 -21.50 0.18 -10.64
CA SER A 97 -22.55 -0.36 -9.77
C SER A 97 -22.10 -1.64 -9.06
N ASP A 98 -21.45 -2.55 -9.78
CA ASP A 98 -20.95 -3.81 -9.23
C ASP A 98 -19.77 -3.56 -8.29
N MET A 99 -18.88 -2.64 -8.64
CA MET A 99 -17.79 -2.21 -7.76
C MET A 99 -18.32 -1.60 -6.45
N ALA A 100 -19.39 -0.81 -6.52
CA ALA A 100 -20.04 -0.25 -5.34
C ALA A 100 -20.68 -1.34 -4.46
N ALA A 101 -21.33 -2.33 -5.08
CA ALA A 101 -21.90 -3.47 -4.36
C ALA A 101 -20.81 -4.31 -3.66
N ILE A 102 -19.69 -4.58 -4.34
CA ILE A 102 -18.54 -5.29 -3.76
C ILE A 102 -17.95 -4.49 -2.58
N LYS A 103 -17.78 -3.18 -2.74
CA LYS A 103 -17.31 -2.32 -1.63
C LYS A 103 -18.26 -2.36 -0.43
N GLY A 104 -19.57 -2.35 -0.67
CA GLY A 104 -20.60 -2.49 0.36
C GLY A 104 -20.45 -3.81 1.12
N ALA A 105 -20.38 -4.93 0.40
CA ALA A 105 -20.20 -6.25 0.98
C ALA A 105 -18.89 -6.39 1.78
N LEU A 106 -17.79 -5.82 1.30
CA LEU A 106 -16.53 -5.79 2.05
C LEU A 106 -16.68 -5.01 3.37
N THR A 107 -17.38 -3.88 3.34
CA THR A 107 -17.61 -3.05 4.54
C THR A 107 -18.50 -3.79 5.55
N GLU A 108 -19.56 -4.44 5.08
CA GLU A 108 -20.44 -5.29 5.92
C GLU A 108 -19.68 -6.47 6.54
N ALA A 109 -18.69 -7.01 5.83
CA ALA A 109 -17.78 -8.04 6.32
C ALA A 109 -16.67 -7.49 7.25
N GLY A 110 -16.66 -6.20 7.57
CA GLY A 110 -15.68 -5.58 8.46
C GLY A 110 -14.35 -5.20 7.79
N LEU A 111 -14.28 -5.22 6.46
CA LEU A 111 -13.09 -4.85 5.68
C LEU A 111 -13.19 -3.42 5.15
N LEU A 112 -12.22 -2.58 5.54
CA LEU A 112 -12.08 -1.24 4.97
C LEU A 112 -11.33 -1.30 3.65
N ALA A 113 -12.07 -1.35 2.55
CA ALA A 113 -11.49 -1.42 1.20
C ALA A 113 -11.31 -0.04 0.59
N PHE A 114 -10.13 0.20 -0.01
CA PHE A 114 -9.89 1.34 -0.87
C PHE A 114 -10.12 0.94 -2.33
N VAL A 115 -11.17 1.49 -2.94
CA VAL A 115 -11.60 1.16 -4.30
C VAL A 115 -11.39 2.37 -5.21
N VAL A 116 -10.70 2.16 -6.33
CA VAL A 116 -10.48 3.18 -7.36
C VAL A 116 -10.92 2.59 -8.70
N GLU A 117 -11.99 3.12 -9.27
CA GLU A 117 -12.60 2.59 -10.49
C GLU A 117 -12.92 1.09 -10.34
N ASN A 118 -12.31 0.26 -11.17
CA ASN A 118 -12.46 -1.20 -11.17
C ASN A 118 -11.37 -1.91 -10.35
N ARG A 119 -10.66 -1.22 -9.45
CA ARG A 119 -9.56 -1.78 -8.67
C ARG A 119 -9.84 -1.74 -7.17
N ILE A 120 -9.51 -2.83 -6.50
CA ILE A 120 -9.53 -2.93 -5.03
C ILE A 120 -8.08 -2.99 -4.56
N HIS A 121 -7.66 -2.00 -3.78
CA HIS A 121 -6.33 -2.00 -3.16
C HIS A 121 -6.37 -2.76 -1.84
N VAL A 122 -5.49 -3.74 -1.72
CA VAL A 122 -5.31 -4.56 -0.52
C VAL A 122 -3.98 -4.12 0.10
N VAL A 123 -4.08 -3.17 1.03
CA VAL A 123 -2.94 -2.48 1.65
C VAL A 123 -3.08 -2.47 3.17
N PRO A 124 -2.97 -3.64 3.82
CA PRO A 124 -3.07 -3.71 5.28
C PRO A 124 -1.85 -3.07 5.97
N PRO A 125 -1.93 -2.83 7.29
CA PRO A 125 -0.77 -2.42 8.08
C PRO A 125 0.42 -3.37 7.91
N CYS A 126 1.64 -2.84 7.92
CA CYS A 126 2.85 -3.66 7.77
C CYS A 126 3.12 -4.64 8.91
N THR A 127 2.37 -4.54 10.00
CA THR A 127 2.38 -5.42 11.17
C THR A 127 1.34 -6.54 11.10
N ILE A 128 0.60 -6.67 9.99
CA ILE A 128 -0.38 -7.74 9.78
C ILE A 128 0.23 -9.12 10.05
N SER A 129 -0.53 -10.05 10.62
CA SER A 129 -0.09 -11.43 10.82
C SER A 129 -0.36 -12.31 9.59
N ALA A 130 0.32 -13.46 9.52
CA ALA A 130 0.07 -14.46 8.47
C ALA A 130 -1.32 -15.10 8.56
N GLU A 131 -1.99 -15.03 9.71
CA GLU A 131 -3.39 -15.46 9.84
C GLU A 131 -4.34 -14.43 9.23
N GLN A 132 -4.13 -13.14 9.52
CA GLN A 132 -4.92 -12.04 8.98
C GLN A 132 -4.72 -11.84 7.47
N GLY A 133 -3.55 -12.21 6.93
CA GLY A 133 -3.23 -12.07 5.52
C GLY A 133 -3.71 -13.21 4.62
N ARG A 134 -4.34 -14.25 5.17
CA ARG A 134 -4.94 -15.38 4.41
C ARG A 134 -6.35 -15.07 3.97
#